data_AF-A0AAW4WMM9-F1
#
_entry.id   AF-A0AAW4WMM9-F1
#
_cell.length_a   1.000
_cell.length_b   1.000
_cell.length_c   1.000
_cell.angle_alpha   90.00
_cell.angle_beta   90.00
_cell.angle_gamma   90.00
#
_symmetry.space_group_name_H-M   'P 1'
#
loop_
_entity.id
_entity.type
_entity.pdbx_description
1 polymer ?
#
loop_
_entity_poly.entity_id
_entity_poly.type
_entity_poly.pdbx_seq_one_letter_code
_entity_poly.pdbx_strand_id
1 'polypeptide(L)'
;MFLSESSEFLCPICQKGSLIFRDYCSRIVRYNNGAHEWLRIPRQQYSNDKYRRTHWMLPDILTPFKHYNEETISGVLDDIVTPDDEDSETYPS
;
A
#
# COMPACT_ATOMS: atom_id res chain seq x y z
N MET A 1 3.58 -10.74 -15.84
CA MET A 1 2.22 -11.29 -15.78
C MET A 1 1.27 -10.20 -16.27
N PHE A 2 0.66 -10.40 -17.43
CA PHE A 2 -0.31 -9.46 -18.00
C PHE A 2 -1.67 -9.76 -17.37
N LEU A 3 -2.26 -8.78 -16.69
CA LEU A 3 -3.61 -8.91 -16.13
C LEU A 3 -4.62 -8.89 -17.28
N SER A 4 -5.44 -9.94 -17.36
CA SER A 4 -6.52 -10.11 -18.35
C SER A 4 -7.49 -8.93 -18.37
N GLU A 5 -7.82 -8.50 -19.59
CA GLU A 5 -8.60 -7.29 -19.96
C GLU A 5 -10.05 -7.21 -19.45
N SER A 6 -10.55 -8.18 -18.67
CA SER A 6 -11.93 -8.16 -18.16
C SER A 6 -12.07 -8.71 -16.74
N SER A 7 -11.08 -8.42 -15.88
CA SER A 7 -11.14 -8.81 -14.48
C SER A 7 -12.10 -7.87 -13.73
N GLU A 8 -13.38 -8.24 -13.63
CA GLU A 8 -14.32 -7.57 -12.73
C GLU A 8 -13.88 -7.80 -11.28
N PHE A 9 -13.27 -6.79 -10.65
CA PHE A 9 -12.82 -6.88 -9.27
C PHE A 9 -14.00 -6.61 -8.34
N LEU A 10 -14.29 -7.49 -7.39
CA LEU A 10 -15.30 -7.23 -6.37
C LEU A 10 -14.71 -6.36 -5.26
N CYS A 11 -15.55 -5.52 -4.64
CA CYS A 11 -15.11 -4.77 -3.47
C CYS A 11 -14.67 -5.71 -2.33
N PRO A 12 -13.43 -5.59 -1.82
CA PRO A 12 -12.94 -6.46 -0.76
C PRO A 12 -13.69 -6.26 0.57
N ILE A 13 -14.32 -5.10 0.79
CA ILE A 13 -14.98 -4.75 2.06
C ILE A 13 -16.42 -5.27 2.11
N CYS A 14 -17.23 -4.97 1.10
CA CYS A 14 -18.65 -5.34 1.11
C CYS A 14 -18.99 -6.56 0.25
N GLN A 15 -18.05 -7.03 -0.58
CA GLN A 15 -18.22 -8.13 -1.54
C GLN A 15 -19.40 -7.91 -2.50
N LYS A 16 -19.88 -6.67 -2.61
CA LYS A 16 -21.06 -6.27 -3.38
C LYS A 16 -20.72 -5.06 -4.22
N GLY A 17 -20.60 -5.26 -5.53
CA GLY A 17 -20.32 -4.21 -6.50
C GLY A 17 -18.96 -4.37 -7.17
N SER A 18 -18.98 -4.19 -8.48
CA SER A 18 -17.80 -4.27 -9.34
C SER A 18 -16.98 -2.99 -9.23
N LEU A 19 -15.67 -3.17 -9.15
CA LEU A 19 -14.67 -2.15 -9.15
C LEU A 19 -14.07 -2.03 -10.55
N ILE A 20 -13.88 -0.79 -10.99
CA ILE A 20 -13.20 -0.45 -12.24
C ILE A 20 -11.91 0.30 -11.93
N PHE A 21 -10.93 0.15 -12.81
CA PHE A 21 -9.70 0.92 -12.74
C PHE A 21 -10.01 2.42 -12.86
N ARG A 22 -9.42 3.23 -11.97
CA ARG A 22 -9.53 4.69 -11.99
C ARG A 22 -8.24 5.31 -12.50
N ASP A 23 -7.17 5.10 -11.76
CA ASP A 23 -5.86 5.69 -11.99
C ASP A 23 -4.79 4.99 -11.11
N TYR A 24 -3.57 5.53 -11.12
CA TYR A 24 -2.50 5.14 -10.22
C TYR A 24 -2.22 6.24 -9.20
N CYS A 25 -1.81 5.88 -7.99
CA CYS A 25 -1.12 6.81 -7.09
C CYS A 25 0.29 6.31 -6.76
N SER A 26 1.21 7.25 -6.53
CA SER A 26 2.56 6.94 -6.09
C SER A 26 2.56 6.76 -4.57
N ARG A 27 3.21 5.71 -4.08
CA ARG A 27 3.42 5.46 -2.66
C ARG A 27 4.90 5.22 -2.39
N ILE A 28 5.46 5.93 -1.43
CA ILE A 28 6.84 5.72 -1.00
C ILE A 28 6.92 4.49 -0.10
N VAL A 29 7.93 3.66 -0.31
CA VAL A 29 8.28 2.53 0.54
C VAL A 29 9.69 2.77 1.05
N ARG A 30 9.87 2.73 2.36
CA ARG A 30 11.16 2.90 3.02
C ARG A 30 11.64 1.55 3.54
N TYR A 31 12.92 1.29 3.36
CA TYR A 31 13.60 0.06 3.74
C TYR A 31 14.56 0.30 4.91
N ASN A 32 14.98 -0.78 5.57
CA ASN A 32 15.81 -0.73 6.79
C ASN A 32 17.22 -0.14 6.54
N ASN A 33 17.70 -0.17 5.31
CA ASN A 33 19.04 0.32 4.92
C ASN A 33 19.03 1.79 4.45
N GLY A 34 18.01 2.57 4.86
CA GLY A 34 17.80 3.95 4.42
C GLY A 34 17.33 4.10 2.97
N ALA A 35 17.25 3.02 2.18
CA ALA A 35 16.77 3.09 0.81
C ALA A 35 15.26 3.37 0.77
N HIS A 36 14.81 4.04 -0.29
CA HIS A 36 13.39 4.20 -0.57
C HIS A 36 13.09 4.01 -2.06
N GLU A 37 11.87 3.59 -2.35
CA GLU A 37 11.35 3.52 -3.72
C GLU A 37 9.92 4.04 -3.82
N TRP A 38 9.49 4.31 -5.04
CA TRP A 38 8.14 4.74 -5.34
C TRP A 38 7.39 3.64 -6.09
N LEU A 39 6.37 3.08 -5.44
CA LEU A 39 5.48 2.11 -6.06
C LEU A 39 4.27 2.80 -6.67
N ARG A 40 3.90 2.38 -7.89
CA ARG A 40 2.66 2.80 -8.54
C ARG A 40 1.53 1.87 -8.11
N ILE A 41 0.69 2.35 -7.20
CA ILE A 41 -0.44 1.60 -6.67
C ILE A 41 -1.67 1.83 -7.55
N PRO A 42 -2.26 0.78 -8.14
CA PRO A 42 -3.51 0.92 -8.87
C PRO A 42 -4.64 1.25 -7.90
N ARG A 43 -5.44 2.26 -8.26
CA ARG A 43 -6.65 2.64 -7.53
C ARG A 43 -7.86 2.23 -8.34
N GLN A 44 -8.80 1.58 -7.65
CA GLN A 44 -10.06 1.17 -8.23
C GLN A 44 -11.21 1.91 -7.55
N GLN A 45 -12.29 2.13 -8.28
CA GLN A 45 -13.51 2.74 -7.75
C GLN A 45 -14.71 1.88 -8.13
N TYR A 46 -15.81 2.02 -7.42
CA TYR A 46 -17.04 1.36 -7.83
C TYR A 46 -17.46 1.82 -9.22
N SER A 47 -17.97 0.88 -10.03
CA SER A 47 -18.61 1.21 -11.30
C SER A 47 -19.87 2.06 -11.12
N ASN A 48 -20.56 1.89 -9.99
CA ASN A 48 -21.73 2.66 -9.63
C ASN A 48 -21.35 3.96 -8.89
N ASP A 49 -21.65 5.10 -9.50
CA ASP A 49 -21.34 6.43 -9.01
C ASP A 49 -21.98 6.78 -7.65
N LYS A 50 -23.01 6.03 -7.21
CA LYS A 50 -23.57 6.17 -5.85
C LYS A 50 -22.54 5.86 -4.75
N TYR A 51 -21.52 5.06 -5.05
CA TYR A 51 -20.48 4.68 -4.09
C TYR A 51 -19.14 5.28 -4.51
N ARG A 52 -18.85 6.53 -4.11
CA ARG A 52 -17.58 7.22 -4.43
C ARG A 52 -16.35 6.71 -3.66
N ARG A 53 -16.40 5.48 -3.13
CA ARG A 53 -15.28 4.87 -2.40
C ARG A 53 -14.22 4.41 -3.40
N THR A 54 -12.97 4.72 -3.08
CA THR A 54 -11.79 4.28 -3.83
C THR A 54 -11.04 3.23 -3.01
N HIS A 55 -10.65 2.14 -3.66
CA HIS A 55 -9.82 1.07 -3.12
C HIS A 55 -8.41 1.20 -3.65
N TRP A 56 -7.42 1.08 -2.78
CA TRP A 56 -6.01 0.97 -3.16
C TRP A 56 -5.64 -0.49 -3.22
N MET A 57 -5.23 -0.96 -4.39
CA MET A 57 -4.82 -2.35 -4.60
C MET A 57 -3.36 -2.49 -4.20
N LEU A 58 -3.13 -2.54 -2.89
CA LEU A 58 -1.80 -2.69 -2.33
C LEU A 58 -1.24 -4.08 -2.63
N PRO A 59 0.04 -4.21 -3.03
CA PRO A 59 0.70 -5.50 -3.10
C PRO A 59 0.88 -6.06 -1.68
N ASP A 60 1.02 -7.38 -1.55
CA ASP A 60 1.09 -8.07 -0.25
C ASP A 60 2.28 -7.63 0.63
N ILE A 61 3.33 -7.08 0.01
CA ILE A 61 4.48 -6.50 0.71
C ILE A 61 4.12 -5.20 1.47
N LEU A 62 2.95 -4.61 1.19
CA LEU A 62 2.49 -3.38 1.80
C LEU A 62 1.21 -3.61 2.59
N THR A 63 1.29 -3.27 3.87
CA THR A 63 0.12 -3.19 4.73
C THR A 63 -0.60 -1.84 4.59
N PRO A 64 -1.93 -1.81 4.78
CA PRO A 64 -2.67 -0.55 4.84
C PRO A 64 -2.11 0.37 5.94
N PHE A 65 -2.01 1.67 5.64
CA PHE A 65 -1.59 2.73 6.59
C PHE A 65 -0.16 2.65 7.16
N LYS A 66 0.62 1.62 6.85
CA LYS A 66 2.03 1.52 7.26
C LYS A 66 2.95 2.15 6.20
N HIS A 67 3.88 2.99 6.63
CA HIS A 67 4.91 3.57 5.76
C HIS A 67 6.19 2.72 5.69
N TYR A 68 6.27 1.72 6.57
CA TYR A 68 7.41 0.82 6.72
C TYR A 68 7.01 -0.60 6.34
N ASN A 69 7.96 -1.38 5.85
CA ASN A 69 7.72 -2.78 5.50
C ASN A 69 7.57 -3.65 6.78
N GLU A 70 7.17 -4.91 6.63
CA GLU A 70 6.99 -5.81 7.78
C GLU A 70 8.28 -6.04 8.56
N GLU A 71 9.42 -6.21 7.87
CA GLU A 71 10.73 -6.42 8.49
C GLU A 71 11.17 -5.23 9.35
N THR A 72 10.95 -4.00 8.89
CA THR A 72 11.23 -2.77 9.65
C THR A 72 10.40 -2.75 10.93
N ILE A 73 9.11 -3.07 10.82
CA ILE A 73 8.17 -3.00 11.95
C ILE A 73 8.50 -4.06 12.98
N SER A 74 8.83 -5.28 12.54
CA SER A 74 9.27 -6.36 13.43
C SER A 74 10.58 -5.99 14.13
N GLY A 75 11.55 -5.40 13.42
CA GLY A 75 12.80 -4.94 14.03
C GLY A 75 12.59 -3.92 15.16
N VAL A 76 11.61 -3.02 15.04
CA VAL A 76 11.23 -2.10 16.12
C VAL A 76 10.58 -2.83 17.29
N LEU A 77 9.69 -3.80 17.02
CA LEU A 77 9.02 -4.57 18.07
C LEU A 77 9.97 -5.48 18.85
N ASP A 78 11.01 -5.97 18.18
CA ASP A 78 12.03 -6.86 18.75
C ASP A 78 13.21 -6.10 19.39
N ASP A 79 13.12 -4.76 19.53
CA ASP A 79 14.18 -3.87 20.05
C ASP A 79 15.52 -3.97 19.29
N ILE A 80 15.48 -4.48 18.05
CA ILE A 80 16.63 -4.58 17.15
C ILE A 80 16.88 -3.24 16.46
N VAL A 81 15.81 -2.50 16.16
CA VAL A 81 15.84 -1.17 15.54
C VAL A 81 15.45 -0.14 16.60
N THR A 82 16.42 0.67 16.99
CA THR A 82 16.35 1.73 17.99
C THR A 82 16.33 3.11 17.33
N PRO A 83 15.79 4.14 18.00
CA PRO A 83 15.79 5.50 17.47
C PRO A 83 17.19 6.11 17.32
N ASP A 84 18.21 5.50 17.94
CA ASP A 84 19.63 5.88 17.82
C ASP A 84 20.31 5.23 16.61
N ASP A 85 19.66 4.30 15.90
CA ASP A 85 20.18 3.78 14.66
C ASP A 85 20.22 4.89 13.60
N GLU A 86 21.35 4.99 12.90
CA GLU A 86 21.65 6.06 11.94
C GLU A 86 20.60 6.16 10.82
N ASP A 87 19.89 5.05 10.56
CA ASP A 87 18.82 4.91 9.55
C ASP A 87 17.40 5.18 10.11
N SER A 88 17.25 5.50 11.41
CA SER A 88 15.95 5.73 12.04
C SER A 88 15.50 7.19 11.91
N GLU A 89 14.42 7.46 11.16
CA GLU A 89 13.88 8.82 11.06
C GLU A 89 13.08 9.21 12.29
N THR A 90 13.57 10.20 13.02
CA THR A 90 12.96 10.72 14.26
C THR A 90 11.61 11.43 14.01
N TYR A 91 11.33 11.85 12.77
CA TYR A 91 10.08 12.49 12.38
C TYR A 91 9.65 12.04 10.97
N PRO A 92 8.45 11.46 10.80
CA PRO A 92 7.93 11.16 9.47
C PRO A 92 7.58 12.46 8.74
N SER A 93 8.11 12.63 7.53
CA SER A 93 7.72 13.69 6.59
C SER A 93 6.32 13.49 6.00
#